data_AF-A8PN53-F1
#
_entry.id   AF-A8PN53-F1
#
_cell.length_a   1.000
_cell.length_b   1.000
_cell.length_c   1.000
_cell.angle_alpha   90.00
_cell.angle_beta   90.00
_cell.angle_gamma   90.00
#
_symmetry.space_group_name_H-M   'P 1'
#
loop_
_entity.id
_entity.type
_entity.pdbx_description
1 polymer ?
#
loop_
_entity_poly.entity_id
_entity_poly.type
_entity_poly.pdbx_seq_one_letter_code
_entity_poly.pdbx_strand_id
1 'polypeptide(L)'
;MNSAARALTQSALTWERGQWVVSLKMLGLFLLILAVLSSALSVIYIKAMQRNLYSQLQTAQQTYDQLKTEWSQLLLEENTWVAPVRIQNLAQQKLGMRIPEMKNTILLTKSLLK
;
A
#
# COMPACT_ATOMS: atom_id res chain seq x y z
N MET A 1 21.74 -83.30 20.04
CA MET A 1 20.30 -82.98 20.25
C MET A 1 20.05 -81.65 20.97
N ASN A 2 21.03 -80.75 21.14
CA ASN A 2 20.84 -79.50 21.91
C ASN A 2 21.07 -78.22 21.08
N SER A 3 21.20 -78.34 19.75
CA SER A 3 21.45 -77.24 18.82
C SER A 3 20.17 -76.59 18.28
N ALA A 4 19.03 -77.30 18.27
CA ALA A 4 17.74 -76.74 17.87
C ALA A 4 17.12 -75.85 18.96
N ALA A 5 17.38 -76.13 20.25
CA ALA A 5 16.87 -75.33 21.37
C ALA A 5 17.50 -73.92 21.46
N ARG A 6 18.70 -73.73 20.90
CA ARG A 6 19.40 -72.42 20.90
C ARG A 6 19.03 -71.53 19.71
N ALA A 7 18.39 -72.08 18.67
CA ALA A 7 17.99 -71.32 17.49
C ALA A 7 16.70 -70.51 17.71
N LEU A 8 15.81 -70.96 18.60
CA LEU A 8 14.56 -70.27 18.94
C LEU A 8 14.76 -69.07 19.88
N THR A 9 15.96 -68.89 20.44
CA THR A 9 16.28 -67.82 21.40
C THR A 9 17.09 -66.68 20.79
N GLN A 10 17.36 -66.71 19.48
CA GLN A 10 18.16 -65.70 18.76
C GLN A 10 17.42 -64.99 17.62
N SER A 11 16.08 -64.92 17.68
CA SER A 11 15.41 -63.72 17.15
C SER A 11 15.69 -62.56 18.11
N ALA A 12 16.97 -62.21 18.23
CA ALA A 12 17.48 -60.98 18.83
C ALA A 12 17.09 -59.82 17.90
N LEU A 13 15.78 -59.65 17.76
CA LEU A 13 15.11 -58.48 17.21
C LEU A 13 15.02 -57.43 18.31
N THR A 14 16.13 -57.14 18.97
CA THR A 14 16.18 -56.09 20.00
C THR A 14 17.09 -55.00 19.49
N TRP A 15 16.44 -54.17 18.67
CA TRP A 15 16.85 -52.89 18.08
C TRP A 15 17.17 -51.84 19.16
N GLU A 16 17.99 -52.20 20.14
CA GLU A 16 18.16 -51.47 21.41
C GLU A 16 19.46 -50.63 21.40
N ARG A 17 19.60 -49.75 20.39
CA ARG A 17 20.58 -48.65 20.46
C ARG A 17 20.05 -47.30 19.99
N GLY A 18 18.71 -47.15 19.92
CA GLY A 18 18.04 -45.96 19.38
C GLY A 18 17.21 -45.14 20.39
N GLN A 19 17.25 -45.43 21.68
CA GLN A 19 16.27 -44.89 22.64
C GLN A 19 16.58 -43.47 23.13
N TRP A 20 17.86 -43.07 23.18
CA TRP A 20 18.26 -41.76 23.73
C TRP A 20 18.10 -40.60 22.73
N VAL A 21 17.98 -40.88 21.43
CA VAL A 21 17.83 -39.84 20.38
C VAL A 21 16.38 -39.44 20.14
N VAL A 22 15.43 -40.24 20.63
CA VAL A 22 13.99 -40.00 20.46
C VAL A 22 13.53 -38.78 21.26
N SER A 23 14.15 -38.50 22.42
CA SER A 23 13.73 -37.40 23.30
C SER A 23 13.96 -36.00 22.70
N LEU A 24 15.20 -35.71 22.25
CA LEU A 24 15.55 -34.35 21.81
C LEU A 24 14.95 -33.99 20.44
N LYS A 25 14.85 -34.96 19.52
CA LYS A 25 14.26 -34.75 18.19
C LYS A 25 12.74 -34.57 18.25
N MET A 26 12.04 -35.34 19.07
CA MET A 26 10.60 -35.20 19.28
C MET A 26 10.26 -33.85 19.93
N LEU A 27 11.07 -33.41 20.91
CA LEU A 27 10.89 -32.10 21.53
C LEU A 27 11.02 -30.97 20.49
N GLY A 28 12.05 -31.02 19.64
CA GLY A 28 12.22 -30.04 18.56
C GLY A 28 11.05 -30.01 17.57
N LEU A 29 10.50 -31.18 17.22
CA LEU A 29 9.35 -31.27 16.33
C LEU A 29 8.08 -30.71 16.96
N PHE A 30 7.86 -30.96 18.26
CA PHE A 30 6.74 -30.39 19.00
C PHE A 30 6.84 -28.86 19.11
N LEU A 31 8.05 -28.34 19.36
CA LEU A 31 8.32 -26.90 19.40
C LEU A 31 8.08 -26.25 18.04
N LEU A 32 8.47 -26.91 16.94
CA LEU A 32 8.22 -26.43 15.59
C LEU A 32 6.72 -26.38 15.28
N ILE A 33 5.96 -27.40 15.68
CA ILE A 33 4.50 -27.42 15.52
C ILE A 33 3.87 -26.26 16.29
N LEU A 34 4.25 -26.07 17.55
CA LEU A 34 3.77 -24.95 18.36
C LEU A 34 4.13 -23.60 17.74
N ALA A 35 5.36 -23.45 17.23
CA ALA A 35 5.79 -22.22 16.57
C ALA A 35 4.94 -21.93 15.34
N VAL A 36 4.68 -22.93 14.49
CA VAL A 36 3.84 -22.77 13.29
C VAL A 36 2.39 -22.42 13.66
N LEU A 37 1.82 -23.10 14.66
CA LEU A 37 0.46 -22.79 15.14
C LEU A 37 0.36 -21.37 15.72
N SER A 38 1.35 -20.97 16.52
CA SER A 38 1.40 -19.61 17.08
C SER A 38 1.53 -18.55 15.98
N SER A 39 2.32 -18.83 14.93
CA SER A 39 2.46 -17.95 13.77
C SER A 39 1.14 -17.81 13.02
N ALA A 40 0.45 -18.92 12.75
CA ALA A 40 -0.84 -18.90 12.06
C ALA A 40 -1.89 -18.09 12.85
N LEU A 41 -1.97 -18.30 14.17
CA LEU A 41 -2.88 -17.53 15.04
C LEU A 41 -2.52 -16.04 15.08
N SER A 42 -1.23 -15.72 15.16
CA SER A 42 -0.74 -14.34 15.14
C SER A 42 -1.12 -13.62 13.86
N VAL A 43 -0.96 -14.26 12.70
CA VAL A 43 -1.36 -13.68 11.40
C VAL A 43 -2.86 -13.39 11.35
N ILE A 44 -3.70 -14.30 11.86
CA ILE A 44 -5.16 -14.09 11.92
C ILE A 44 -5.49 -12.89 12.82
N TYR A 45 -4.86 -12.81 13.99
CA TYR A 45 -5.06 -11.72 14.93
C TYR A 45 -4.66 -10.36 14.35
N ILE A 46 -3.46 -10.28 13.75
CA ILE A 46 -2.95 -9.07 13.10
C ILE A 46 -3.91 -8.65 11.98
N LYS A 47 -4.39 -9.59 11.17
CA LYS A 47 -5.32 -9.29 10.08
C LYS A 47 -6.65 -8.73 10.58
N ALA A 48 -7.17 -9.25 11.69
CA ALA A 48 -8.38 -8.72 12.32
C ALA A 48 -8.16 -7.29 12.84
N MET A 49 -7.03 -7.04 13.52
CA MET A 49 -6.68 -5.72 14.03
C MET A 49 -6.46 -4.70 12.90
N GLN A 50 -5.81 -5.12 11.81
CA GLN A 50 -5.52 -4.27 10.66
C GLN A 50 -6.79 -3.74 10.00
N ARG A 51 -7.90 -4.51 10.00
CA ARG A 51 -9.19 -4.05 9.46
C ARG A 51 -9.73 -2.82 10.19
N ASN A 52 -9.53 -2.74 11.51
CA ASN A 52 -9.99 -1.58 12.30
C ASN A 52 -9.16 -0.33 12.01
N LEU A 53 -7.83 -0.47 12.03
CA LEU A 53 -6.92 0.65 11.71
C LEU A 53 -7.14 1.16 10.28
N TYR A 54 -7.34 0.26 9.31
CA TYR A 54 -7.64 0.64 7.94
C TYR A 54 -8.96 1.41 7.81
N SER A 55 -9.98 1.06 8.59
CA SER A 55 -11.27 1.77 8.57
C SER A 55 -11.11 3.24 9.01
N GLN A 56 -10.30 3.50 10.03
CA GLN A 56 -10.05 4.86 10.51
C GLN A 56 -9.27 5.67 9.47
N LEU A 57 -8.21 5.08 8.91
CA LEU A 57 -7.45 5.68 7.82
C LEU A 57 -8.34 6.00 6.61
N GLN A 58 -9.19 5.05 6.22
CA GLN A 58 -10.09 5.22 5.08
C GLN A 58 -11.10 6.35 5.31
N THR A 59 -11.58 6.53 6.53
CA THR A 59 -12.51 7.62 6.88
C THR A 59 -11.84 8.98 6.74
N ALA A 60 -10.60 9.13 7.25
CA ALA A 60 -9.83 10.37 7.11
C ALA A 60 -9.47 10.67 5.65
N GLN A 61 -9.13 9.64 4.87
CA GLN A 61 -8.86 9.76 3.45
C GLN A 61 -10.11 10.25 2.69
N GLN A 62 -11.29 9.71 3.01
CA GLN A 62 -12.55 10.13 2.40
C GLN A 62 -12.88 11.60 2.66
N THR A 63 -12.67 12.08 3.89
CA THR A 63 -12.88 13.50 4.21
C THR A 63 -11.90 14.40 3.45
N TYR A 64 -10.64 13.99 3.34
CA TYR A 64 -9.64 14.71 2.54
C TYR A 64 -10.04 14.78 1.06
N ASP A 65 -10.47 13.67 0.47
CA ASP A 65 -10.86 13.61 -0.94
C ASP A 65 -12.11 14.47 -1.24
N GLN A 66 -13.06 14.52 -0.29
CA GLN A 66 -14.22 15.42 -0.37
C GLN A 66 -13.79 16.88 -0.37
N LEU A 67 -12.98 17.29 0.61
CA LEU A 67 -12.48 18.67 0.72
C LEU A 67 -11.67 19.08 -0.51
N LYS A 68 -10.85 18.17 -1.05
CA LYS A 68 -10.07 18.40 -2.27
C LYS A 68 -10.99 18.62 -3.48
N THR A 69 -12.09 17.89 -3.55
CA THR A 69 -13.08 18.04 -4.62
C THR A 69 -13.77 19.42 -4.53
N GLU A 70 -14.23 19.80 -3.34
CA GLU A 70 -14.81 21.12 -3.09
C GLU A 70 -13.83 22.24 -3.42
N TRP A 71 -12.58 22.12 -2.96
CA TRP A 71 -11.52 23.07 -3.30
C TRP A 71 -11.31 23.20 -4.81
N SER A 72 -11.31 22.08 -5.53
CA SER A 72 -11.15 22.09 -6.99
C SER A 72 -12.34 22.78 -7.68
N GLN A 73 -13.56 22.61 -7.16
CA GLN A 73 -14.74 23.31 -7.67
C GLN A 73 -14.66 24.81 -7.41
N LEU A 74 -14.34 25.22 -6.17
CA LEU A 74 -14.14 26.62 -5.82
C LEU A 74 -13.07 27.29 -6.67
N LEU A 75 -11.97 26.58 -6.94
CA LEU A 75 -10.90 27.09 -7.80
C LEU A 75 -11.37 27.27 -9.25
N LEU A 76 -12.25 26.40 -9.76
CA LEU A 76 -12.85 26.56 -11.08
C LEU A 76 -13.82 27.75 -11.11
N GLU A 77 -14.61 27.94 -10.05
CA GLU A 77 -15.46 29.12 -9.87
C GLU A 77 -14.61 30.40 -9.86
N GLU A 78 -13.52 30.42 -9.08
CA GLU A 78 -12.61 31.57 -8.97
C GLU A 78 -11.90 31.89 -10.29
N ASN A 79 -11.35 30.88 -10.97
CA ASN A 79 -10.68 31.07 -12.26
C ASN A 79 -11.65 31.55 -13.35
N THR A 80 -12.95 31.24 -13.22
CA THR A 80 -13.98 31.77 -14.12
C THR A 80 -14.23 33.27 -13.88
N TRP A 81 -13.89 33.81 -12.70
CA TRP A 81 -14.17 35.20 -12.30
C TRP A 81 -12.93 36.11 -12.22
N VAL A 82 -11.70 35.59 -12.13
CA VAL A 82 -10.59 36.37 -11.55
C VAL A 82 -9.77 37.29 -12.47
N ALA A 83 -9.63 37.13 -13.78
CA ALA A 83 -8.67 37.99 -14.50
C ALA A 83 -9.16 38.72 -15.76
N PRO A 84 -9.76 38.07 -16.76
CA PRO A 84 -9.83 38.70 -18.08
C PRO A 84 -10.84 39.84 -18.13
N VAL A 85 -12.07 39.58 -17.70
CA VAL A 85 -13.20 40.51 -17.90
C VAL A 85 -13.09 41.75 -17.01
N ARG A 86 -12.73 41.57 -15.72
CA ARG A 86 -12.64 42.68 -14.79
C ARG A 86 -11.44 43.59 -15.08
N ILE A 87 -10.29 43.02 -15.44
CA ILE A 87 -9.10 43.81 -15.83
C ILE A 87 -9.35 44.52 -17.16
N GLN A 88 -9.97 43.84 -18.13
CA GLN A 88 -10.34 44.44 -19.41
C GLN A 88 -11.31 45.62 -19.24
N ASN A 89 -12.36 45.46 -18.42
CA ASN A 89 -13.31 46.54 -18.15
C ASN A 89 -12.64 47.71 -17.42
N LEU A 90 -11.76 47.44 -16.45
CA LEU A 90 -11.02 48.50 -15.75
C LEU A 90 -10.04 49.21 -16.70
N ALA A 91 -9.37 48.49 -17.60
CA ALA A 91 -8.47 49.06 -18.60
C ALA A 91 -9.23 49.89 -19.65
N GLN A 92 -10.40 49.44 -20.08
CA GLN A 92 -11.29 50.21 -20.96
C GLN A 92 -11.79 51.48 -20.27
N GLN A 93 -12.26 51.39 -19.02
CA GLN A 93 -12.87 52.52 -18.33
C GLN A 93 -11.86 53.52 -17.75
N LYS A 94 -10.77 53.05 -17.11
CA LYS A 94 -9.78 53.93 -16.46
C LYS A 94 -8.62 54.34 -17.37
N LEU A 95 -8.22 53.47 -18.31
CA LEU A 95 -7.07 53.73 -19.18
C LEU A 95 -7.49 54.04 -20.63
N GLY A 96 -8.80 53.99 -20.93
CA GLY A 96 -9.32 54.25 -22.28
C GLY A 96 -8.86 53.22 -23.32
N MET A 97 -8.30 52.08 -22.91
CA MET A 97 -7.74 51.09 -23.82
C MET A 97 -8.85 50.46 -24.68
N ARG A 98 -8.66 50.43 -25.99
CA ARG A 98 -9.55 49.71 -26.93
C ARG A 98 -8.82 48.51 -27.51
N ILE A 99 -9.55 47.43 -27.79
CA ILE A 99 -8.98 46.28 -28.48
C ILE A 99 -8.61 46.74 -29.90
N PRO A 100 -7.33 46.64 -30.31
CA PRO A 100 -6.92 47.06 -31.64
C PRO A 100 -7.54 46.14 -32.70
N GLU A 101 -8.08 46.73 -33.77
CA GLU A 101 -8.54 45.98 -34.94
C GLU A 101 -7.35 45.33 -35.65
N MET A 102 -7.57 44.18 -36.32
CA MET A 102 -6.51 43.41 -36.99
C MET A 102 -5.67 44.23 -37.97
N LYS A 103 -6.22 45.34 -38.48
CA LYS A 103 -5.56 46.27 -39.39
C LYS A 103 -4.42 47.09 -38.75
N ASN A 104 -4.36 47.17 -37.42
CA ASN A 104 -3.39 47.96 -36.66
C ASN A 104 -2.49 47.14 -35.73
N THR A 105 -2.39 45.81 -35.96
CA THR A 105 -1.59 44.90 -35.14
C THR A 105 -0.33 44.48 -35.89
N ILE A 106 0.84 44.68 -35.28
CA ILE A 106 2.14 44.22 -35.81
C ILE A 106 2.53 42.96 -35.03
N LEU A 107 2.52 41.80 -35.68
CA LEU A 107 2.97 40.54 -35.10
C LEU A 107 4.50 40.51 -35.07
N LEU A 108 5.08 40.67 -33.88
CA LEU A 108 6.50 40.47 -33.66
C LEU A 108 6.77 38.97 -33.54
N THR A 109 6.93 38.28 -34.67
CA THR A 109 7.48 36.92 -34.67
C THR A 109 8.94 37.00 -34.25
N LYS A 110 9.28 36.38 -33.12
CA LYS A 110 10.67 36.18 -32.68
C LYS A 110 11.35 35.16 -33.59
N SER A 111 11.75 35.59 -34.78
CA SER A 111 12.55 34.81 -35.71
C SER A 111 13.47 35.73 -36.48
N LEU A 112 14.50 36.28 -35.81
CA LEU A 112 15.79 36.64 -36.40
C LEU A 112 16.79 36.88 -35.24
N LEU A 113 17.27 35.79 -34.65
CA LEU A 113 18.56 35.76 -33.97
C LEU A 113 19.40 34.73 -34.74
N LYS A 114 20.12 35.20 -35.76
CA LYS A 114 21.28 34.53 -36.33
C LYS A 114 22.34 35.58 -36.59
#